data_AF-A0A8C5FAM9-F1
#
_entry.id   AF-A0A8C5FAM9-F1
#
_cell.length_a   1.000
_cell.length_b   1.000
_cell.length_c   1.000
_cell.angle_alpha   90.00
_cell.angle_beta   90.00
_cell.angle_gamma   90.00
#
_symmetry.space_group_name_H-M   'P 1'
#
loop_
_entity.id
_entity.type
_entity.pdbx_description
1 polymer ?
#
loop_
_entity_poly.entity_id
_entity_poly.type
_entity_poly.pdbx_seq_one_letter_code
_entity_poly.pdbx_strand_id
1 'polypeptide(L)'
;MSVVHFWEANGVTYRVPALLFLPRSNSFLAFCEERLSPSDSEAHLLVLRRGTFYRNYVEDLRVLGTAHLPGHRSMNPCPVYDEFTGTLFLLFIAVLGHVSESFQLVSGKNVTRLCCVSSTDGGATWGPATDLTQAVIGDTIKEWATFALGPGHGIQLKSGRLLVPAYAYQIDCRRCLSQLCQTTPRSFCFHSDTHGSSWRLGEAVPGPDSVECQVVSVDAEDGGSLLYCNARSPLGCRVQALSLDRGAAFQPGQLVPRLVEPRNGCHGSVVGFPPGQSPGNFLPPTWVVYSHPTWPDARRDLGVYLSPFPRDPDSWAGPWVIYEGPSAYSDLAYLELSGTRTAYDEISFCLFTLAVIGWLTKTRHRTRIDGGEASAWSLRKLRCVTWDHDQPLRPPQCWVDPQRGSLGVHRQMDSYCFYCSDCDGKCAF
;
A
#
# COMPACT_ATOMS: atom_id res chain seq x y z
N MET A 1 16.06 16.17 15.50
CA MET A 1 14.75 15.93 16.15
C MET A 1 13.77 16.94 15.62
N SER A 2 12.89 16.53 14.72
CA SER A 2 11.67 17.27 14.36
C SER A 2 10.82 16.36 13.49
N VAL A 3 9.62 16.04 14.00
CA VAL A 3 8.57 15.26 13.34
C VAL A 3 7.83 16.23 12.43
N VAL A 4 7.76 15.98 11.12
CA VAL A 4 6.90 16.80 10.25
C VAL A 4 5.54 16.12 10.16
N HIS A 5 4.69 16.46 11.12
CA HIS A 5 3.25 16.37 10.93
C HIS A 5 2.83 17.41 9.90
N PHE A 6 2.15 17.00 8.83
CA PHE A 6 1.48 17.95 7.94
C PHE A 6 0.14 18.33 8.57
N TRP A 7 0.19 19.40 9.34
CA TRP A 7 -0.97 20.22 9.63
C TRP A 7 -1.01 21.31 8.59
N GLU A 8 -2.08 21.37 7.81
CA GLU A 8 -2.43 22.67 7.27
C GLU A 8 -2.82 23.59 8.43
N ALA A 9 -2.58 24.90 8.31
CA ALA A 9 -2.86 25.85 9.38
C ALA A 9 -4.35 25.87 9.83
N ASN A 10 -5.23 25.20 9.07
CA ASN A 10 -6.64 25.00 9.32
C ASN A 10 -6.98 23.73 10.14
N GLY A 11 -6.01 22.86 10.47
CA GLY A 11 -6.23 21.61 11.22
C GLY A 11 -6.45 20.35 10.37
N VAL A 12 -6.45 20.47 9.04
CA VAL A 12 -6.62 19.33 8.11
C VAL A 12 -5.41 18.40 8.16
N THR A 13 -5.68 17.10 8.11
CA THR A 13 -4.66 16.03 8.04
C THR A 13 -4.95 15.06 6.90
N TYR A 14 -3.90 14.52 6.29
CA TYR A 14 -4.00 13.58 5.17
C TYR A 14 -3.53 12.19 5.57
N ARG A 15 -4.41 11.19 5.44
CA ARG A 15 -4.18 9.84 5.99
C ARG A 15 -4.55 8.74 5.02
N VAL A 16 -4.10 7.52 5.32
CA VAL A 16 -4.42 6.30 4.54
C VAL A 16 -3.99 6.43 3.06
N PRO A 17 -2.68 6.39 2.78
CA PRO A 17 -2.17 6.55 1.43
C PRO A 17 -2.52 5.36 0.54
N ALA A 18 -2.76 5.66 -0.72
CA ALA A 18 -2.94 4.69 -1.78
C ALA A 18 -2.21 5.15 -3.05
N LEU A 19 -1.47 4.26 -3.69
CA LEU A 19 -0.60 4.56 -4.81
C LEU A 19 -0.84 3.59 -5.95
N LEU A 20 -1.03 4.14 -7.13
CA LEU A 20 -1.20 3.37 -8.35
C LEU A 20 -0.32 3.93 -9.46
N PHE A 21 0.45 3.07 -10.11
CA PHE A 21 1.21 3.41 -11.30
C PHE A 21 0.42 3.01 -12.56
N LEU A 22 0.42 3.89 -13.56
CA LEU A 22 -0.23 3.71 -14.85
C LEU A 22 0.82 3.57 -15.96
N PRO A 23 1.11 2.35 -16.44
CA PRO A 23 2.16 2.12 -17.43
C PRO A 23 1.92 2.87 -18.74
N ARG A 24 0.67 2.88 -19.24
CA ARG A 24 0.31 3.48 -20.54
C ARG A 24 0.61 4.98 -20.63
N SER A 25 0.44 5.69 -19.52
CA SER A 25 0.68 7.14 -19.43
C SER A 25 1.94 7.48 -18.64
N ASN A 26 2.69 6.47 -18.18
CA ASN A 26 3.86 6.61 -17.32
C ASN A 26 3.62 7.60 -16.14
N SER A 27 2.48 7.42 -15.47
CA SER A 27 1.97 8.34 -14.46
C SER A 27 1.66 7.64 -13.15
N PHE A 28 1.80 8.36 -12.04
CA PHE A 28 1.36 7.93 -10.72
C PHE A 28 0.08 8.65 -10.32
N LEU A 29 -0.78 7.93 -9.63
CA LEU A 29 -1.94 8.45 -8.92
C LEU A 29 -1.78 8.14 -7.44
N ALA A 30 -1.74 9.18 -6.63
CA ALA A 30 -1.63 9.09 -5.19
C ALA A 30 -2.91 9.61 -4.54
N PHE A 31 -3.57 8.74 -3.79
CA PHE A 31 -4.82 9.01 -3.10
C PHE A 31 -4.58 9.03 -1.59
N CYS A 32 -5.40 9.80 -0.88
CA CYS A 32 -5.49 9.72 0.58
C CYS A 32 -6.83 10.28 1.05
N GLU A 33 -7.15 10.01 2.31
CA GLU A 33 -8.21 10.69 3.05
C GLU A 33 -7.77 12.11 3.39
N GLU A 34 -8.64 13.09 3.14
CA GLU A 34 -8.59 14.39 3.78
C GLU A 34 -9.48 14.35 5.03
N ARG A 35 -8.90 14.66 6.18
CA ARG A 35 -9.59 14.65 7.47
C ARG A 35 -9.56 16.03 8.11
N LEU A 36 -10.67 16.44 8.71
CA LEU A 36 -10.80 17.72 9.42
C LEU A 36 -10.07 17.71 10.77
N SER A 37 -9.70 16.52 11.27
CA SER A 37 -8.80 16.31 12.40
C SER A 37 -8.09 14.95 12.24
N PRO A 38 -7.11 14.59 13.09
CA PRO A 38 -6.50 13.27 13.04
C PRO A 38 -7.47 12.10 13.23
N SER A 39 -8.63 12.33 13.88
CA SER A 39 -9.62 11.29 14.16
C SER A 39 -10.17 10.68 12.87
N ASP A 40 -10.28 9.35 12.84
CA ASP A 40 -10.96 8.63 11.75
C ASP A 40 -12.37 9.18 11.54
N SER A 41 -13.12 9.48 12.63
CA SER A 41 -14.50 10.01 12.61
C SER A 41 -14.65 11.33 11.87
N GLU A 42 -13.54 12.05 11.67
CA GLU A 42 -13.48 13.35 11.01
C GLU A 42 -12.90 13.27 9.59
N ALA A 43 -12.79 12.06 9.02
CA ALA A 43 -12.61 11.91 7.58
C ALA A 43 -13.72 12.64 6.83
N HIS A 44 -13.36 13.29 5.73
CA HIS A 44 -14.28 14.13 4.96
C HIS A 44 -14.41 13.62 3.52
N LEU A 45 -13.34 13.74 2.75
CA LEU A 45 -13.28 13.45 1.32
C LEU A 45 -12.02 12.67 0.98
N LEU A 46 -12.00 12.13 -0.23
CA LEU A 46 -10.79 11.58 -0.83
C LEU A 46 -10.14 12.65 -1.72
N VAL A 47 -8.82 12.73 -1.68
CA VAL A 47 -8.03 13.60 -2.53
C VAL A 47 -7.09 12.76 -3.40
N LEU A 48 -6.76 13.30 -4.57
CA LEU A 48 -5.88 12.69 -5.56
C LEU A 48 -4.79 13.70 -5.94
N ARG A 49 -3.57 13.19 -6.08
CA ARG A 49 -2.48 13.87 -6.78
C ARG A 49 -1.99 12.99 -7.92
N ARG A 50 -1.85 13.59 -9.12
CA ARG A 50 -1.32 12.91 -10.30
C ARG A 50 0.09 13.40 -10.60
N GLY A 51 1.00 12.53 -11.00
CA GLY A 51 2.35 12.91 -11.43
C GLY A 51 2.85 12.10 -12.60
N THR A 52 3.71 12.65 -13.44
CA THR A 52 4.36 11.93 -14.54
C THR A 52 5.81 11.62 -14.19
N PHE A 53 6.22 10.37 -14.41
CA PHE A 53 7.54 9.91 -13.98
C PHE A 53 8.70 10.64 -14.69
N TYR A 54 8.56 10.93 -15.99
CA TYR A 54 9.65 11.44 -16.84
C TYR A 54 10.12 12.88 -16.52
N ARG A 55 9.37 13.66 -15.74
CA ARG A 55 9.68 15.09 -15.52
C ARG A 55 9.76 15.53 -14.06
N ASN A 56 9.69 14.62 -13.09
CA ASN A 56 9.45 14.95 -11.68
C ASN A 56 8.28 15.93 -11.50
N TYR A 57 7.34 15.92 -12.45
CA TYR A 57 6.23 16.83 -12.50
C TYR A 57 5.08 16.18 -11.74
N VAL A 58 4.69 16.82 -10.65
CA VAL A 58 3.54 16.43 -9.85
C VAL A 58 2.51 17.53 -10.02
N GLU A 59 1.33 17.18 -10.51
CA GLU A 59 0.18 18.09 -10.59
C GLU A 59 -0.23 18.54 -9.18
N ASP A 60 -0.99 19.63 -9.12
CA ASP A 60 -1.58 20.09 -7.87
C ASP A 60 -2.57 19.06 -7.29
N LEU A 61 -2.77 19.13 -5.98
CA LEU A 61 -3.76 18.33 -5.26
C LEU A 61 -5.15 18.61 -5.82
N ARG A 62 -5.94 17.55 -6.05
CA ARG A 62 -7.34 17.66 -6.48
C ARG A 62 -8.24 16.90 -5.52
N VAL A 63 -9.30 17.55 -5.08
CA VAL A 63 -10.38 16.88 -4.34
C VAL A 63 -11.19 16.01 -5.29
N LEU A 64 -11.42 14.75 -4.93
CA LEU A 64 -12.28 13.85 -5.68
C LEU A 64 -13.74 14.07 -5.28
N GLY A 65 -14.31 15.20 -5.70
CA GLY A 65 -15.67 15.59 -5.34
C GLY A 65 -16.76 14.60 -5.77
N THR A 66 -16.48 13.70 -6.71
CA THR A 66 -17.42 12.64 -7.13
C THR A 66 -17.32 11.36 -6.29
N ALA A 67 -16.24 11.16 -5.54
CA ALA A 67 -16.02 10.00 -4.68
C ALA A 67 -16.66 10.20 -3.30
N HIS A 68 -17.97 10.49 -3.28
CA HIS A 68 -18.73 10.83 -2.09
C HIS A 68 -20.19 10.38 -2.20
N LEU A 69 -20.76 9.94 -1.07
CA LEU A 69 -22.20 9.74 -0.92
C LEU A 69 -22.78 10.80 0.03
N PRO A 70 -23.93 11.43 -0.30
CA PRO A 70 -24.53 12.45 0.56
C PRO A 70 -24.70 11.98 2.01
N GLY A 71 -24.25 12.79 2.97
CA GLY A 71 -24.32 12.49 4.40
C GLY A 71 -23.32 11.43 4.89
N HIS A 72 -22.39 10.98 4.05
CA HIS A 72 -21.37 9.99 4.42
C HIS A 72 -19.96 10.57 4.26
N ARG A 73 -19.03 10.10 5.09
CA ARG A 73 -17.59 10.36 4.93
C ARG A 73 -16.94 9.27 4.08
N SER A 74 -16.09 9.66 3.14
CA SER A 74 -15.36 8.72 2.27
C SER A 74 -14.01 8.37 2.88
N MET A 75 -13.67 7.08 2.89
CA MET A 75 -12.49 6.55 3.59
C MET A 75 -11.87 5.34 2.87
N ASN A 76 -10.64 4.97 3.27
CA ASN A 76 -9.90 3.79 2.79
C ASN A 76 -9.90 3.66 1.25
N PRO A 77 -9.25 4.60 0.53
CA PRO A 77 -9.13 4.51 -0.92
C PRO A 77 -8.36 3.24 -1.32
N CYS A 78 -8.88 2.52 -2.31
CA CYS A 78 -8.24 1.35 -2.91
C CYS A 78 -8.40 1.39 -4.44
N PRO A 79 -7.57 2.16 -5.16
CA PRO A 79 -7.49 2.16 -6.62
C PRO A 79 -7.08 0.79 -7.20
N VAL A 80 -7.65 0.46 -8.35
CA VAL A 80 -7.24 -0.67 -9.21
C VAL A 80 -7.32 -0.27 -10.67
N TYR A 81 -6.29 -0.64 -11.45
CA TYR A 81 -6.23 -0.37 -12.88
C TYR A 81 -6.56 -1.63 -13.68
N ASP A 82 -7.58 -1.55 -14.52
CA ASP A 82 -7.80 -2.54 -15.57
C ASP A 82 -6.99 -2.14 -16.80
N GLU A 83 -5.82 -2.74 -16.96
CA GLU A 83 -4.96 -2.47 -18.09
C GLU A 83 -5.61 -2.90 -19.40
N PHE A 84 -6.45 -3.95 -19.44
CA PHE A 84 -7.05 -4.41 -20.69
C PHE A 84 -8.00 -3.36 -21.27
N THR A 85 -8.87 -2.80 -20.43
CA THR A 85 -9.84 -1.76 -20.86
C THR A 85 -9.29 -0.34 -20.78
N GLY A 86 -8.22 -0.13 -20.01
CA GLY A 86 -7.73 1.21 -19.67
C GLY A 86 -8.57 1.94 -18.63
N THR A 87 -9.48 1.24 -17.94
CA THR A 87 -10.38 1.82 -16.94
C THR A 87 -9.73 1.79 -15.56
N LEU A 88 -9.83 2.91 -14.85
CA LEU A 88 -9.47 3.04 -13.45
C LEU A 88 -10.73 2.90 -12.61
N PHE A 89 -10.65 2.12 -11.55
CA PHE A 89 -11.67 2.05 -10.51
C PHE A 89 -11.04 2.50 -9.20
N LEU A 90 -11.69 3.41 -8.50
CA LEU A 90 -11.37 3.74 -7.12
C LEU A 90 -12.51 3.23 -6.26
N LEU A 91 -12.25 2.14 -5.54
CA LEU A 91 -13.15 1.66 -4.51
C LEU A 91 -12.82 2.34 -3.19
N PHE A 92 -13.84 2.59 -2.39
CA PHE A 92 -13.72 3.21 -1.07
C PHE A 92 -14.91 2.81 -0.20
N ILE A 93 -14.81 3.05 1.10
CA ILE A 93 -15.98 2.96 1.99
C ILE A 93 -16.59 4.33 2.24
N ALA A 94 -17.92 4.36 2.39
CA ALA A 94 -18.65 5.54 2.82
C ALA A 94 -19.39 5.24 4.14
N VAL A 95 -19.08 5.98 5.21
CA VAL A 95 -19.67 5.77 6.54
C VAL A 95 -20.65 6.89 6.85
N LEU A 96 -21.86 6.55 7.32
CA LEU A 96 -22.90 7.55 7.62
C LEU A 96 -22.46 8.50 8.75
N GLY A 97 -22.42 9.80 8.45
CA GLY A 97 -22.01 10.85 9.37
C GLY A 97 -20.68 10.54 10.07
N HIS A 98 -20.64 10.75 11.39
CA HIS A 98 -19.46 10.56 12.23
C HIS A 98 -19.53 9.25 13.05
N VAL A 99 -20.35 8.27 12.64
CA VAL A 99 -20.50 7.01 13.39
C VAL A 99 -19.16 6.26 13.41
N SER A 100 -18.59 6.06 14.61
CA SER A 100 -17.27 5.46 14.78
C SER A 100 -17.26 3.94 14.51
N GLU A 101 -16.09 3.40 14.16
CA GLU A 101 -15.89 1.94 14.07
C GLU A 101 -16.25 1.26 15.39
N SER A 102 -15.75 1.78 16.51
CA SER A 102 -16.02 1.23 17.85
C SER A 102 -17.51 1.15 18.17
N PHE A 103 -18.31 2.16 17.80
CA PHE A 103 -19.77 2.09 17.97
C PHE A 103 -20.39 0.96 17.14
N GLN A 104 -19.95 0.79 15.89
CA GLN A 104 -20.45 -0.27 15.02
C GLN A 104 -20.08 -1.66 15.55
N LEU A 105 -18.83 -1.86 15.99
CA LEU A 105 -18.36 -3.09 16.63
C LEU A 105 -19.18 -3.46 17.86
N VAL A 106 -19.40 -2.49 18.75
CA VAL A 106 -20.10 -2.69 20.01
C VAL A 106 -21.59 -2.92 19.83
N SER A 107 -22.23 -2.20 18.91
CA SER A 107 -23.69 -2.23 18.71
C SER A 107 -24.17 -3.24 17.66
N GLY A 108 -23.27 -3.70 16.80
CA GLY A 108 -23.61 -4.47 15.60
C GLY A 108 -24.41 -3.69 14.56
N LYS A 109 -24.51 -2.36 14.69
CA LYS A 109 -25.26 -1.50 13.77
C LYS A 109 -24.35 -1.00 12.65
N ASN A 110 -24.23 -1.78 11.60
CA ASN A 110 -23.45 -1.43 10.42
C ASN A 110 -24.11 -0.30 9.62
N VAL A 111 -23.36 0.78 9.39
CA VAL A 111 -23.76 1.92 8.56
C VAL A 111 -22.74 2.22 7.45
N THR A 112 -21.89 1.23 7.15
CA THR A 112 -20.80 1.35 6.17
C THR A 112 -21.28 0.89 4.80
N ARG A 113 -20.92 1.63 3.76
CA ARG A 113 -21.26 1.35 2.35
C ARG A 113 -20.00 1.11 1.53
N LEU A 114 -20.08 0.20 0.57
CA LEU A 114 -19.05 -0.03 -0.45
C LEU A 114 -19.36 0.85 -1.64
N CYS A 115 -18.42 1.70 -2.05
CA CYS A 115 -18.61 2.64 -3.14
C CYS A 115 -17.51 2.52 -4.19
N CYS A 116 -17.84 2.92 -5.42
CA CYS A 116 -16.89 2.96 -6.52
C CYS A 116 -17.13 4.19 -7.41
N VAL A 117 -16.03 4.83 -7.81
CA VAL A 117 -16.00 5.76 -8.95
C VAL A 117 -15.02 5.22 -9.99
N SER A 118 -15.23 5.57 -11.26
CA SER A 118 -14.35 5.15 -12.35
C SER A 118 -13.86 6.31 -13.20
N SER A 119 -12.71 6.10 -13.86
CA SER A 119 -12.11 7.04 -14.79
C SER A 119 -11.60 6.29 -16.02
N THR A 120 -11.82 6.83 -17.21
CA THR A 120 -11.36 6.27 -18.50
C THR A 120 -10.33 7.17 -19.18
N ASP A 121 -9.88 8.24 -18.50
CA ASP A 121 -8.96 9.26 -19.03
C ASP A 121 -7.67 9.40 -18.20
N GLY A 122 -7.26 8.31 -17.54
CA GLY A 122 -6.04 8.28 -16.73
C GLY A 122 -6.14 9.11 -15.44
N GLY A 123 -7.33 9.13 -14.83
CA GLY A 123 -7.59 9.77 -13.54
C GLY A 123 -7.76 11.28 -13.63
N ALA A 124 -7.95 11.84 -14.84
CA ALA A 124 -8.14 13.27 -15.03
C ALA A 124 -9.57 13.71 -14.65
N THR A 125 -10.56 12.90 -15.01
CA THR A 125 -11.95 13.05 -14.58
C THR A 125 -12.49 11.73 -14.04
N TRP A 126 -13.49 11.83 -13.16
CA TRP A 126 -14.08 10.69 -12.46
C TRP A 126 -15.60 10.74 -12.58
N GLY A 127 -16.21 9.59 -12.86
CA GLY A 127 -17.66 9.42 -12.89
C GLY A 127 -18.31 9.57 -11.50
N PRO A 128 -19.66 9.53 -11.43
CA PRO A 128 -20.38 9.59 -10.16
C PRO A 128 -20.16 8.33 -9.31
N ALA A 129 -20.26 8.47 -7.99
CA ALA A 129 -20.18 7.34 -7.06
C ALA A 129 -21.36 6.37 -7.25
N THR A 130 -21.05 5.09 -7.31
CA THR A 130 -22.02 3.98 -7.28
C THR A 130 -21.95 3.28 -5.93
N ASP A 131 -23.09 3.16 -5.22
CA ASP A 131 -23.19 2.29 -4.03
C ASP A 131 -23.31 0.82 -4.49
N LEU A 132 -22.27 0.04 -4.21
CA LEU A 132 -22.14 -1.36 -4.58
C LEU A 132 -22.59 -2.31 -3.46
N THR A 133 -22.96 -1.79 -2.28
CA THR A 133 -23.20 -2.59 -1.06
C THR A 133 -24.20 -3.72 -1.31
N GLN A 134 -25.38 -3.40 -1.84
CA GLN A 134 -26.42 -4.41 -2.06
C GLN A 134 -26.07 -5.37 -3.20
N ALA A 135 -25.45 -4.87 -4.27
CA ALA A 135 -25.14 -5.67 -5.45
C ALA A 135 -23.99 -6.67 -5.22
N VAL A 136 -23.06 -6.34 -4.32
CA VAL A 136 -21.82 -7.11 -4.12
C VAL A 136 -21.82 -7.87 -2.80
N ILE A 137 -22.26 -7.24 -1.71
CA ILE A 137 -22.25 -7.82 -0.36
C ILE A 137 -23.62 -8.44 -0.05
N GLY A 138 -24.71 -7.84 -0.53
CA GLY A 138 -26.06 -8.36 -0.34
C GLY A 138 -26.44 -8.51 1.14
N ASP A 139 -27.12 -9.60 1.49
CA ASP A 139 -27.59 -9.84 2.86
C ASP A 139 -26.48 -10.13 3.86
N THR A 140 -25.28 -10.56 3.41
CA THR A 140 -24.11 -10.81 4.26
C THR A 140 -23.70 -9.57 5.06
N ILE A 141 -24.03 -8.36 4.58
CA ILE A 141 -23.75 -7.11 5.31
C ILE A 141 -24.37 -7.08 6.72
N LYS A 142 -25.48 -7.81 6.91
CA LYS A 142 -26.18 -7.92 8.21
C LYS A 142 -25.36 -8.74 9.21
N GLU A 143 -24.47 -9.60 8.74
CA GLU A 143 -23.62 -10.44 9.57
C GLU A 143 -22.33 -9.71 9.98
N TRP A 144 -22.10 -8.49 9.47
CA TRP A 144 -20.91 -7.71 9.77
C TRP A 144 -21.26 -6.52 10.65
N ALA A 145 -20.46 -6.28 11.69
CA ALA A 145 -20.57 -5.06 12.47
C ALA A 145 -20.12 -3.84 11.64
N THR A 146 -19.03 -3.99 10.90
CA THR A 146 -18.53 -3.05 9.89
C THR A 146 -17.50 -3.77 9.02
N PHE A 147 -17.05 -3.11 7.94
CA PHE A 147 -16.03 -3.62 7.03
C PHE A 147 -15.25 -2.44 6.42
N ALA A 148 -14.10 -2.73 5.84
CA ALA A 148 -13.27 -1.74 5.18
C ALA A 148 -12.47 -2.39 4.05
N LEU A 149 -11.92 -1.55 3.17
CA LEU A 149 -10.91 -1.98 2.20
C LEU A 149 -9.55 -2.01 2.90
N GLY A 150 -8.70 -2.99 2.59
CA GLY A 150 -7.33 -3.05 3.13
C GLY A 150 -6.49 -2.04 2.35
N PRO A 151 -6.25 -0.83 2.87
CA PRO A 151 -6.06 0.33 2.01
C PRO A 151 -4.79 0.23 1.16
N GLY A 152 -4.69 1.12 0.18
CA GLY A 152 -3.54 1.13 -0.72
C GLY A 152 -3.97 0.78 -2.13
N HIS A 153 -3.67 -0.41 -2.64
CA HIS A 153 -4.01 -0.72 -4.03
C HIS A 153 -4.60 -2.13 -4.23
N GLY A 154 -5.49 -2.22 -5.22
CA GLY A 154 -5.90 -3.48 -5.82
C GLY A 154 -4.97 -3.88 -6.97
N ILE A 155 -5.14 -5.10 -7.47
CA ILE A 155 -4.31 -5.65 -8.56
C ILE A 155 -5.18 -6.19 -9.69
N GLN A 156 -4.61 -6.21 -10.89
CA GLN A 156 -5.13 -7.01 -12.00
C GLN A 156 -4.24 -8.24 -12.19
N LEU A 157 -4.85 -9.42 -12.23
CA LEU A 157 -4.17 -10.67 -12.56
C LEU A 157 -3.94 -10.78 -14.07
N LYS A 158 -2.98 -11.61 -14.49
CA LYS A 158 -2.75 -11.96 -15.92
C LYS A 158 -4.01 -12.47 -16.63
N SER A 159 -4.97 -13.03 -15.90
CA SER A 159 -6.26 -13.48 -16.45
C SER A 159 -7.25 -12.34 -16.74
N GLY A 160 -6.92 -11.10 -16.39
CA GLY A 160 -7.81 -9.93 -16.47
C GLY A 160 -8.65 -9.70 -15.21
N ARG A 161 -8.69 -10.67 -14.28
CA ARG A 161 -9.43 -10.54 -13.01
C ARG A 161 -8.89 -9.37 -12.19
N LEU A 162 -9.78 -8.50 -11.76
CA LEU A 162 -9.49 -7.42 -10.81
C LEU A 162 -9.70 -7.91 -9.39
N LEU A 163 -8.82 -7.51 -8.47
CA LEU A 163 -8.89 -7.85 -7.05
C LEU A 163 -8.74 -6.60 -6.20
N VAL A 164 -9.58 -6.50 -5.17
CA VAL A 164 -9.56 -5.41 -4.19
C VAL A 164 -9.56 -6.04 -2.78
N PRO A 165 -8.47 -5.92 -2.02
CA PRO A 165 -8.38 -6.46 -0.67
C PRO A 165 -9.33 -5.73 0.29
N ALA A 166 -9.93 -6.48 1.22
CA ALA A 166 -10.89 -5.97 2.18
C ALA A 166 -10.89 -6.82 3.46
N TYR A 167 -11.58 -6.33 4.49
CA TYR A 167 -11.82 -7.07 5.71
C TYR A 167 -13.15 -6.69 6.34
N ALA A 168 -13.72 -7.60 7.12
CA ALA A 168 -14.97 -7.37 7.86
C ALA A 168 -14.86 -7.90 9.29
N TYR A 169 -15.58 -7.25 10.20
CA TYR A 169 -15.79 -7.74 11.56
C TYR A 169 -17.10 -8.53 11.57
N GLN A 170 -16.98 -9.85 11.46
CA GLN A 170 -18.11 -10.78 11.48
C GLN A 170 -18.70 -10.83 12.89
N ILE A 171 -20.03 -10.76 13.02
CA ILE A 171 -20.72 -10.82 14.30
C ILE A 171 -20.93 -12.27 14.69
N ASP A 172 -20.19 -12.74 15.70
CA ASP A 172 -20.33 -14.11 16.22
C ASP A 172 -21.55 -14.25 17.14
N CYS A 173 -21.80 -13.21 17.94
CA CYS A 173 -22.90 -13.16 18.90
C CYS A 173 -23.54 -11.77 18.91
N ARG A 174 -24.87 -11.73 18.70
CA ARG A 174 -25.68 -10.54 18.95
C ARG A 174 -26.16 -10.56 20.40
N ARG A 175 -25.72 -9.58 21.21
CA ARG A 175 -26.07 -9.41 22.63
C ARG A 175 -25.69 -10.60 23.50
N CYS A 176 -24.41 -10.71 23.83
CA CYS A 176 -23.94 -11.67 24.82
C CYS A 176 -24.05 -11.06 26.24
N LEU A 177 -24.59 -11.83 27.21
CA LEU A 177 -24.63 -11.51 28.65
C LEU A 177 -24.98 -10.05 29.01
N SER A 178 -26.03 -9.50 28.37
CA SER A 178 -26.54 -8.13 28.56
C SER A 178 -25.65 -6.97 28.10
N GLN A 179 -24.46 -7.20 27.54
CA GLN A 179 -23.58 -6.13 27.06
C GLN A 179 -22.78 -6.55 25.80
N LEU A 180 -22.99 -5.77 24.72
CA LEU A 180 -22.18 -5.67 23.49
C LEU A 180 -22.19 -6.87 22.53
N CYS A 181 -21.90 -6.58 21.25
CA CYS A 181 -21.65 -7.56 20.21
C CYS A 181 -20.23 -8.13 20.33
N GLN A 182 -20.09 -9.43 20.09
CA GLN A 182 -18.78 -10.05 19.89
C GLN A 182 -18.52 -10.18 18.39
N THR A 183 -17.33 -9.80 17.95
CA THR A 183 -16.96 -9.82 16.54
C THR A 183 -15.59 -10.43 16.31
N THR A 184 -15.45 -11.16 15.20
CA THR A 184 -14.17 -11.69 14.73
C THR A 184 -13.78 -11.02 13.41
N PRO A 185 -12.59 -10.38 13.32
CA PRO A 185 -12.12 -9.74 12.10
C PRO A 185 -11.55 -10.76 11.10
N ARG A 186 -11.95 -10.65 9.83
CA ARG A 186 -11.47 -11.49 8.74
C ARG A 186 -11.15 -10.71 7.49
N SER A 187 -9.95 -10.88 6.95
CA SER A 187 -9.58 -10.39 5.62
C SER A 187 -10.20 -11.25 4.51
N PHE A 188 -10.46 -10.65 3.35
CA PHE A 188 -10.94 -11.28 2.11
C PHE A 188 -10.61 -10.39 0.90
N CYS A 189 -11.13 -10.72 -0.27
CA CYS A 189 -11.05 -9.87 -1.47
C CYS A 189 -12.42 -9.72 -2.13
N PHE A 190 -12.70 -8.53 -2.66
CA PHE A 190 -13.66 -8.38 -3.74
C PHE A 190 -12.96 -8.68 -5.07
N HIS A 191 -13.67 -9.29 -6.01
CA HIS A 191 -13.11 -9.61 -7.32
C HIS A 191 -14.07 -9.30 -8.46
N SER A 192 -13.53 -8.97 -9.63
CA SER A 192 -14.30 -8.81 -10.87
C SER A 192 -13.64 -9.56 -12.02
N ASP A 193 -14.40 -10.44 -12.66
CA ASP A 193 -14.04 -11.11 -13.92
C ASP A 193 -14.69 -10.42 -15.14
N THR A 194 -15.40 -9.32 -14.93
CA THR A 194 -16.22 -8.61 -15.93
C THR A 194 -15.70 -7.20 -16.17
N HIS A 195 -14.39 -7.00 -15.96
CA HIS A 195 -13.74 -5.70 -16.16
C HIS A 195 -14.42 -4.57 -15.37
N GLY A 196 -14.80 -4.85 -14.12
CA GLY A 196 -15.42 -3.91 -13.19
C GLY A 196 -16.93 -3.67 -13.40
N SER A 197 -17.55 -4.30 -14.41
CA SER A 197 -19.01 -4.20 -14.65
C SER A 197 -19.83 -4.82 -13.51
N SER A 198 -19.31 -5.88 -12.90
CA SER A 198 -19.86 -6.51 -11.71
C SER A 198 -18.73 -7.01 -10.81
N TRP A 199 -18.99 -6.99 -9.49
CA TRP A 199 -18.05 -7.41 -8.47
C TRP A 199 -18.67 -8.54 -7.65
N ARG A 200 -17.82 -9.39 -7.10
CA ARG A 200 -18.19 -10.51 -6.23
C ARG A 200 -17.39 -10.47 -4.94
N LEU A 201 -18.04 -10.88 -3.86
CA LEU A 201 -17.42 -11.12 -2.57
C LEU A 201 -16.69 -12.48 -2.59
N GLY A 202 -15.41 -12.50 -2.24
CA GLY A 202 -14.66 -13.73 -1.98
C GLY A 202 -14.86 -14.23 -0.54
N GLU A 203 -14.47 -15.47 -0.30
CA GLU A 203 -14.50 -16.08 1.03
C GLU A 203 -13.44 -15.47 1.95
N ALA A 204 -13.76 -15.44 3.24
CA ALA A 204 -12.91 -14.90 4.28
C ALA A 204 -11.75 -15.84 4.62
N VAL A 205 -10.59 -15.28 4.99
CA VAL A 205 -9.46 -16.04 5.53
C VAL A 205 -9.94 -16.81 6.76
N PRO A 206 -9.86 -18.17 6.78
CA PRO A 206 -10.44 -18.99 7.85
C PRO A 206 -9.86 -18.76 9.25
N GLY A 207 -8.70 -18.11 9.35
CA GLY A 207 -8.02 -17.75 10.60
C GLY A 207 -6.52 -17.75 10.43
N PRO A 208 -5.76 -17.11 11.31
CA PRO A 208 -6.20 -16.36 12.49
C PRO A 208 -6.86 -15.00 12.16
N ASP A 209 -7.26 -14.26 13.20
CA ASP A 209 -7.82 -12.91 13.12
C ASP A 209 -6.99 -12.00 12.23
N SER A 210 -7.66 -11.33 11.29
CA SER A 210 -7.01 -10.55 10.25
C SER A 210 -7.85 -9.35 9.80
N VAL A 211 -7.22 -8.19 9.65
CA VAL A 211 -7.88 -6.93 9.25
C VAL A 211 -7.27 -6.38 7.95
N GLU A 212 -6.81 -5.12 7.93
CA GLU A 212 -6.19 -4.46 6.78
C GLU A 212 -5.14 -5.35 6.09
N CYS A 213 -5.35 -5.60 4.80
CA CYS A 213 -4.52 -6.50 4.03
C CYS A 213 -4.21 -5.94 2.64
N GLN A 214 -3.15 -6.47 2.02
CA GLN A 214 -2.85 -6.29 0.61
C GLN A 214 -2.51 -7.63 -0.03
N VAL A 215 -2.72 -7.71 -1.35
CA VAL A 215 -2.53 -8.93 -2.11
C VAL A 215 -1.58 -8.75 -3.28
N VAL A 216 -0.86 -9.81 -3.61
CA VAL A 216 0.07 -9.85 -4.73
C VAL A 216 -0.04 -11.20 -5.44
N SER A 217 -0.03 -11.17 -6.77
CA SER A 217 0.10 -12.39 -7.58
C SER A 217 1.53 -12.90 -7.52
N VAL A 218 1.71 -14.16 -7.14
CA VAL A 218 3.02 -14.83 -7.07
C VAL A 218 3.05 -15.95 -8.10
N ASP A 219 3.88 -15.80 -9.12
CA ASP A 219 4.28 -16.88 -10.00
C ASP A 219 5.38 -17.72 -9.34
N ALA A 220 5.29 -19.05 -9.47
CA ALA A 220 6.32 -19.98 -9.03
C ALA A 220 7.09 -20.58 -10.21
N GLU A 221 8.26 -21.13 -9.91
CA GLU A 221 9.17 -21.73 -10.89
C GLU A 221 8.53 -22.93 -11.61
N ASP A 222 7.59 -23.62 -10.96
CA ASP A 222 6.82 -24.74 -11.50
C ASP A 222 5.73 -24.31 -12.51
N GLY A 223 5.60 -23.02 -12.79
CA GLY A 223 4.60 -22.45 -13.68
C GLY A 223 3.21 -22.28 -13.06
N GLY A 224 3.04 -22.65 -11.79
CA GLY A 224 1.85 -22.32 -11.02
C GLY A 224 1.85 -20.84 -10.61
N SER A 225 0.65 -20.27 -10.45
CA SER A 225 0.47 -18.96 -9.82
C SER A 225 -0.52 -19.06 -8.67
N LEU A 226 -0.28 -18.26 -7.64
CA LEU A 226 -1.19 -18.13 -6.50
C LEU A 226 -1.32 -16.67 -6.11
N LEU A 227 -2.33 -16.37 -5.31
CA LEU A 227 -2.49 -15.08 -4.68
C LEU A 227 -1.95 -15.14 -3.25
N TYR A 228 -0.99 -14.28 -2.95
CA TYR A 228 -0.46 -14.07 -1.61
C TYR A 228 -1.18 -12.90 -0.96
N CYS A 229 -1.61 -13.05 0.29
CA CYS A 229 -2.24 -12.00 1.10
C CYS A 229 -1.39 -11.72 2.33
N ASN A 230 -1.01 -10.45 2.53
CA ASN A 230 -0.39 -9.96 3.77
C ASN A 230 -1.47 -9.22 4.57
N ALA A 231 -1.81 -9.71 5.75
CA ALA A 231 -2.84 -9.13 6.60
C ALA A 231 -2.31 -8.71 7.97
N ARG A 232 -2.87 -7.61 8.46
CA ARG A 232 -2.66 -7.07 9.80
C ARG A 232 -3.30 -7.97 10.84
N SER A 233 -2.64 -8.19 11.97
CA SER A 233 -3.18 -9.03 13.05
C SER A 233 -2.81 -8.55 14.46
N PRO A 234 -3.72 -8.71 15.44
CA PRO A 234 -3.43 -8.35 16.82
C PRO A 234 -2.42 -9.27 17.52
N LEU A 235 -1.87 -10.26 16.81
CA LEU A 235 -1.02 -11.32 17.35
C LEU A 235 0.49 -10.96 17.30
N GLY A 236 0.81 -9.68 17.13
CA GLY A 236 2.18 -9.15 17.19
C GLY A 236 3.03 -9.38 15.93
N CYS A 237 2.46 -10.02 14.91
CA CYS A 237 3.10 -10.19 13.60
C CYS A 237 2.05 -10.28 12.48
N ARG A 238 2.49 -10.22 11.23
CA ARG A 238 1.61 -10.33 10.07
C ARG A 238 1.03 -11.73 9.92
N VAL A 239 -0.17 -11.79 9.35
CA VAL A 239 -0.79 -13.04 8.88
C VAL A 239 -0.60 -13.13 7.37
N GLN A 240 -0.07 -14.24 6.91
CA GLN A 240 0.02 -14.60 5.52
C GLN A 240 -1.07 -15.60 5.17
N ALA A 241 -1.83 -15.36 4.11
CA ALA A 241 -2.77 -16.33 3.56
C ALA A 241 -2.54 -16.54 2.07
N LEU A 242 -2.75 -17.77 1.59
CA LEU A 242 -2.55 -18.14 0.19
C LEU A 242 -3.88 -18.53 -0.44
N SER A 243 -4.09 -18.15 -1.69
CA SER A 243 -5.26 -18.55 -2.49
C SER A 243 -4.82 -19.16 -3.81
N LEU A 244 -5.32 -20.38 -4.08
CA LEU A 244 -5.07 -21.13 -5.31
C LEU A 244 -6.14 -20.86 -6.39
N ASP A 245 -7.24 -20.21 -6.01
CA ASP A 245 -8.38 -19.90 -6.88
C ASP A 245 -8.50 -18.40 -7.20
N ARG A 246 -7.36 -17.69 -7.11
CA ARG A 246 -7.20 -16.30 -7.52
C ARG A 246 -8.11 -15.34 -6.73
N GLY A 247 -8.11 -15.51 -5.41
CA GLY A 247 -8.80 -14.64 -4.44
C GLY A 247 -10.28 -14.93 -4.25
N ALA A 248 -10.78 -16.08 -4.74
CA ALA A 248 -12.16 -16.49 -4.46
C ALA A 248 -12.27 -17.12 -3.06
N ALA A 249 -11.27 -17.88 -2.62
CA ALA A 249 -11.11 -18.37 -1.27
C ALA A 249 -9.63 -18.44 -0.87
N PHE A 250 -9.37 -18.28 0.44
CA PHE A 250 -8.04 -18.39 1.01
C PHE A 250 -7.91 -19.65 1.86
N GLN A 251 -6.73 -20.26 1.82
CA GLN A 251 -6.32 -21.25 2.80
C GLN A 251 -6.22 -20.61 4.20
N PRO A 252 -6.25 -21.41 5.28
CA PRO A 252 -5.96 -20.92 6.62
C PRO A 252 -4.64 -20.13 6.62
N GLY A 253 -4.71 -18.94 7.21
CA GLY A 253 -3.59 -18.04 7.37
C GLY A 253 -2.54 -18.58 8.35
N GLN A 254 -1.31 -18.12 8.17
CA GLN A 254 -0.15 -18.48 8.95
C GLN A 254 0.48 -17.20 9.52
N LEU A 255 0.87 -17.24 10.79
CA LEU A 255 1.63 -16.14 11.38
C LEU A 255 3.03 -16.09 10.77
N VAL A 256 3.54 -14.88 10.54
CA VAL A 256 4.86 -14.63 9.99
C VAL A 256 5.69 -13.85 11.01
N PRO A 257 6.35 -14.52 11.98
CA PRO A 257 7.06 -13.85 13.09
C PRO A 257 8.12 -12.86 12.64
N ARG A 258 8.69 -13.05 11.44
CA ARG A 258 9.70 -12.15 10.87
C ARG A 258 9.14 -10.78 10.48
N LEU A 259 7.85 -10.69 10.21
CA LEU A 259 7.14 -9.45 9.91
C LEU A 259 6.39 -8.99 11.16
N VAL A 260 7.10 -8.27 12.03
CA VAL A 260 6.56 -7.80 13.31
C VAL A 260 5.47 -6.75 13.12
N GLU A 261 4.53 -6.70 14.06
CA GLU A 261 3.42 -5.76 14.07
C GLU A 261 3.38 -4.98 15.40
N PRO A 262 3.23 -3.63 15.39
CA PRO A 262 3.09 -2.86 16.63
C PRO A 262 1.84 -3.28 17.42
N ARG A 263 1.79 -3.02 18.74
CA ARG A 263 0.67 -3.41 19.62
C ARG A 263 -0.73 -3.10 19.09
N ASN A 264 -0.92 -1.91 18.51
CA ASN A 264 -2.20 -1.48 17.94
C ASN A 264 -2.29 -1.77 16.44
N GLY A 265 -1.34 -2.51 15.88
CA GLY A 265 -1.19 -2.82 14.46
C GLY A 265 -0.97 -1.61 13.55
N CYS A 266 -0.64 -1.90 12.31
CA CYS A 266 -0.49 -0.90 11.25
C CYS A 266 -0.75 -1.55 9.88
N HIS A 267 -1.28 -0.78 8.95
CA HIS A 267 -1.24 -1.17 7.55
C HIS A 267 0.21 -1.30 7.08
N GLY A 268 0.46 -2.25 6.18
CA GLY A 268 1.74 -2.39 5.48
C GLY A 268 1.47 -2.82 4.04
N SER A 269 2.35 -2.43 3.13
CA SER A 269 2.12 -2.60 1.70
C SER A 269 3.02 -3.65 1.08
N VAL A 270 2.48 -4.46 0.16
CA VAL A 270 3.21 -5.47 -0.60
C VAL A 270 3.12 -5.22 -2.10
N VAL A 271 4.22 -5.43 -2.82
CA VAL A 271 4.25 -5.48 -4.29
C VAL A 271 5.11 -6.63 -4.77
N GLY A 272 4.71 -7.23 -5.87
CA GLY A 272 5.43 -8.32 -6.53
C GLY A 272 6.16 -7.81 -7.76
N PHE A 273 7.33 -8.37 -8.00
CA PHE A 273 8.13 -8.06 -9.17
C PHE A 273 8.93 -9.30 -9.59
N PRO A 274 9.23 -9.48 -10.88
CA PRO A 274 10.14 -10.53 -11.29
C PRO A 274 11.55 -10.21 -10.77
N PRO A 275 12.31 -11.16 -10.22
CA PRO A 275 13.75 -11.05 -10.19
C PRO A 275 14.21 -10.85 -11.63
N GLY A 276 15.27 -10.06 -11.84
CA GLY A 276 15.85 -9.91 -13.17
C GLY A 276 16.15 -11.25 -13.85
N GLN A 277 16.53 -11.22 -15.13
CA GLN A 277 16.65 -12.41 -16.02
C GLN A 277 17.00 -13.73 -15.32
N SER A 278 16.08 -14.69 -15.34
CA SER A 278 16.34 -16.07 -14.94
C SER A 278 17.35 -16.72 -15.89
N PRO A 279 18.45 -17.31 -15.40
CA PRO A 279 19.29 -18.16 -16.22
C PRO A 279 18.56 -19.49 -16.47
N GLY A 280 17.82 -19.59 -17.58
CA GLY A 280 17.20 -20.84 -18.04
C GLY A 280 15.82 -20.67 -18.67
N ASN A 281 15.27 -21.78 -19.19
CA ASN A 281 13.91 -21.86 -19.76
C ASN A 281 12.79 -21.86 -18.70
N PHE A 282 13.10 -21.55 -17.43
CA PHE A 282 12.12 -21.52 -16.35
C PHE A 282 11.51 -20.13 -16.21
N LEU A 283 10.22 -20.07 -15.84
CA LEU A 283 9.56 -18.81 -15.53
C LEU A 283 10.21 -18.20 -14.28
N PRO A 284 10.59 -16.91 -14.29
CA PRO A 284 11.11 -16.24 -13.11
C PRO A 284 10.08 -16.31 -11.97
N PRO A 285 10.46 -16.77 -10.77
CA PRO A 285 9.56 -16.74 -9.62
C PRO A 285 9.27 -15.29 -9.25
N THR A 286 8.14 -14.96 -8.64
CA THR A 286 7.89 -13.57 -8.18
C THR A 286 8.60 -13.30 -6.85
N TRP A 287 9.41 -12.25 -6.79
CA TRP A 287 9.91 -11.68 -5.54
C TRP A 287 8.89 -10.70 -4.98
N VAL A 288 8.77 -10.63 -3.66
CA VAL A 288 7.82 -9.74 -2.97
C VAL A 288 8.55 -8.77 -2.08
N VAL A 289 8.28 -7.47 -2.24
CA VAL A 289 8.70 -6.41 -1.31
C VAL A 289 7.55 -6.11 -0.37
N TYR A 290 7.89 -5.87 0.89
CA TYR A 290 6.96 -5.38 1.92
C TYR A 290 7.50 -4.12 2.59
N SER A 291 6.64 -3.13 2.83
CA SER A 291 6.98 -1.91 3.59
C SER A 291 6.10 -1.76 4.81
N HIS A 292 6.72 -1.49 5.97
CA HIS A 292 6.03 -1.39 7.26
C HIS A 292 6.94 -0.81 8.36
N PRO A 293 6.38 -0.21 9.43
CA PRO A 293 7.13 0.13 10.63
C PRO A 293 7.86 -1.07 11.24
N THR A 294 9.09 -0.88 11.70
CA THR A 294 9.96 -2.00 12.09
C THR A 294 9.91 -2.31 13.59
N TRP A 295 9.27 -1.47 14.39
CA TRP A 295 9.21 -1.63 15.84
C TRP A 295 7.97 -2.42 16.30
N PRO A 296 8.12 -3.40 17.21
CA PRO A 296 7.00 -4.22 17.71
C PRO A 296 6.09 -3.49 18.71
N ASP A 297 6.51 -2.35 19.24
CA ASP A 297 5.75 -1.59 20.24
C ASP A 297 5.31 -0.21 19.76
N ALA A 298 5.73 0.22 18.57
CA ALA A 298 5.46 1.58 18.09
C ALA A 298 5.42 1.65 16.56
N ARG A 299 4.59 2.57 16.06
CA ARG A 299 4.60 3.02 14.67
C ARG A 299 5.84 3.89 14.43
N ARG A 300 6.98 3.23 14.24
CA ARG A 300 8.31 3.85 14.11
C ARG A 300 9.23 3.07 13.17
N ASP A 301 10.08 3.85 12.51
CA ASP A 301 11.11 3.45 11.54
C ASP A 301 10.53 2.62 10.40
N LEU A 302 10.26 3.27 9.25
CA LEU A 302 9.73 2.61 8.08
C LEU A 302 10.85 1.76 7.47
N GLY A 303 10.61 0.45 7.39
CA GLY A 303 11.53 -0.51 6.81
C GLY A 303 10.94 -1.23 5.61
N VAL A 304 11.85 -1.79 4.83
CA VAL A 304 11.54 -2.64 3.69
C VAL A 304 12.05 -4.04 3.94
N TYR A 305 11.26 -5.02 3.56
CA TYR A 305 11.55 -6.44 3.64
C TYR A 305 11.44 -7.04 2.24
N LEU A 306 12.23 -8.08 1.97
CA LEU A 306 12.25 -8.77 0.69
C LEU A 306 12.08 -10.27 0.91
N SER A 307 11.18 -10.90 0.18
CA SER A 307 11.05 -12.35 0.11
C SER A 307 11.27 -12.84 -1.33
N PRO A 308 12.33 -13.62 -1.58
CA PRO A 308 12.52 -14.32 -2.85
C PRO A 308 11.59 -15.55 -3.01
N PHE A 309 11.05 -16.06 -1.90
CA PHE A 309 10.21 -17.27 -1.86
C PHE A 309 8.97 -17.03 -1.01
N PRO A 310 8.03 -16.17 -1.44
CA PRO A 310 6.93 -15.68 -0.59
C PRO A 310 5.95 -16.75 -0.12
N ARG A 311 6.02 -17.99 -0.64
CA ARG A 311 5.28 -19.13 -0.08
C ARG A 311 5.81 -19.56 1.28
N ASP A 312 7.11 -19.41 1.49
CA ASP A 312 7.80 -19.74 2.73
C ASP A 312 7.77 -18.52 3.67
N PRO A 313 7.05 -18.58 4.81
CA PRO A 313 6.98 -17.48 5.77
C PRO A 313 8.34 -17.12 6.40
N ASP A 314 9.34 -18.00 6.33
CA ASP A 314 10.67 -17.75 6.88
C ASP A 314 11.63 -17.06 5.88
N SER A 315 11.20 -16.87 4.63
CA SER A 315 12.03 -16.35 3.53
C SER A 315 12.29 -14.83 3.54
N TRP A 316 11.74 -14.10 4.52
CA TRP A 316 11.84 -12.64 4.59
C TRP A 316 13.22 -12.16 5.08
N ALA A 317 13.93 -11.43 4.22
CA ALA A 317 15.13 -10.69 4.53
C ALA A 317 14.81 -9.23 4.92
N GLY A 318 15.75 -8.59 5.64
CA GLY A 318 15.57 -7.26 6.23
C GLY A 318 15.17 -7.29 7.72
N PRO A 319 14.67 -6.16 8.27
CA PRO A 319 14.34 -4.92 7.56
C PRO A 319 15.55 -4.08 7.16
N TRP A 320 15.44 -3.39 6.03
CA TRP A 320 16.27 -2.21 5.72
C TRP A 320 15.47 -0.94 6.02
N VAL A 321 15.89 -0.18 7.02
CA VAL A 321 15.22 1.07 7.41
C VAL A 321 15.48 2.14 6.34
N ILE A 322 14.39 2.64 5.75
CA ILE A 322 14.40 3.67 4.70
C ILE A 322 14.00 5.04 5.24
N TYR A 323 13.38 5.09 6.42
CA TYR A 323 13.06 6.33 7.13
C TYR A 323 13.11 6.11 8.64
N GLU A 324 13.95 6.89 9.35
CA GLU A 324 14.03 6.89 10.82
C GLU A 324 13.02 7.89 11.41
N GLY A 325 12.24 7.48 12.42
CA GLY A 325 11.26 8.31 13.11
C GLY A 325 9.82 7.77 13.01
N PRO A 326 8.81 8.58 13.41
CA PRO A 326 7.41 8.15 13.38
C PRO A 326 6.98 7.67 11.99
N SER A 327 6.55 6.41 11.92
CA SER A 327 6.13 5.75 10.69
C SER A 327 4.92 4.83 10.89
N ALA A 328 3.93 4.86 10.02
CA ALA A 328 2.64 4.20 10.03
C ALA A 328 2.32 3.66 8.63
N TYR A 329 1.21 4.08 7.99
CA TYR A 329 0.74 3.53 6.72
C TYR A 329 1.66 3.94 5.57
N SER A 330 1.99 2.97 4.73
CA SER A 330 2.70 3.15 3.45
C SER A 330 1.96 2.46 2.31
N ASP A 331 2.28 2.84 1.08
CA ASP A 331 1.88 2.10 -0.12
C ASP A 331 2.99 2.09 -1.19
N LEU A 332 3.20 0.93 -1.80
CA LEU A 332 4.24 0.66 -2.78
C LEU A 332 3.65 0.59 -4.20
N ALA A 333 4.45 0.94 -5.20
CA ALA A 333 4.14 0.67 -6.60
C ALA A 333 5.38 0.19 -7.35
N TYR A 334 5.18 -0.79 -8.23
CA TYR A 334 6.21 -1.34 -9.10
C TYR A 334 6.12 -0.75 -10.51
N LEU A 335 7.27 -0.44 -11.11
CA LEU A 335 7.39 -0.07 -12.52
C LEU A 335 8.71 -0.54 -13.10
N GLU A 336 8.71 -0.83 -14.40
CA GLU A 336 9.91 -1.22 -15.13
C GLU A 336 10.38 -0.07 -16.04
N LEU A 337 11.65 0.34 -15.90
CA LEU A 337 12.23 1.42 -16.68
C LEU A 337 12.88 0.90 -17.96
N SER A 338 12.48 1.45 -19.11
CA SER A 338 13.11 1.18 -20.40
C SER A 338 14.22 2.20 -20.70
N GLY A 339 15.49 1.85 -20.44
CA GLY A 339 16.62 2.74 -20.72
C GLY A 339 18.00 2.07 -20.79
N THR A 340 18.77 2.41 -21.83
CA THR A 340 20.20 2.06 -22.02
C THR A 340 21.11 3.09 -21.35
N ARG A 341 21.30 3.03 -20.02
CA ARG A 341 22.41 3.75 -19.35
C ARG A 341 23.05 2.91 -18.25
N THR A 342 24.36 3.11 -18.12
CA THR A 342 25.38 2.29 -17.44
C THR A 342 25.12 2.02 -15.95
N ALA A 343 25.18 0.71 -15.62
CA ALA A 343 25.20 0.03 -14.33
C ALA A 343 25.46 0.87 -13.06
N TYR A 344 24.40 1.07 -12.25
CA TYR A 344 24.48 1.18 -10.77
C TYR A 344 23.16 0.73 -10.13
N ASP A 345 23.28 -0.01 -9.03
CA ASP A 345 22.21 -0.53 -8.19
C ASP A 345 21.49 0.55 -7.37
N GLU A 346 20.25 0.89 -7.71
CA GLU A 346 19.43 1.86 -6.99
C GLU A 346 18.00 1.31 -6.79
N ILE A 347 17.51 1.35 -5.54
CA ILE A 347 16.07 1.25 -5.23
C ILE A 347 15.65 2.66 -4.84
N SER A 348 14.88 3.31 -5.71
CA SER A 348 14.48 4.71 -5.55
C SER A 348 13.24 4.90 -4.66
N PHE A 349 13.45 5.09 -3.36
CA PHE A 349 12.37 5.49 -2.45
C PHE A 349 12.04 6.98 -2.60
N CYS A 350 10.91 7.29 -3.24
CA CYS A 350 10.40 8.66 -3.28
C CYS A 350 9.38 8.89 -2.16
N LEU A 351 9.82 9.54 -1.08
CA LEU A 351 8.91 10.07 -0.08
C LEU A 351 8.16 11.28 -0.66
N PHE A 352 6.85 11.14 -0.87
CA PHE A 352 5.98 12.27 -1.18
C PHE A 352 5.43 12.84 0.12
N THR A 353 6.08 13.88 0.61
CA THR A 353 5.52 14.72 1.67
C THR A 353 4.59 15.77 1.07
N LEU A 354 3.36 15.90 1.57
CA LEU A 354 2.41 16.96 1.19
C LEU A 354 2.86 18.32 1.78
N ALA A 355 4.01 18.84 1.35
CA ALA A 355 4.48 20.15 1.76
C ALA A 355 3.82 21.25 0.91
N VAL A 356 3.03 22.10 1.57
CA VAL A 356 2.76 23.47 1.10
C VAL A 356 3.95 24.34 1.56
N ILE A 357 4.62 24.96 0.58
CA ILE A 357 5.71 25.95 0.62
C ILE A 357 6.18 26.41 2.02
N GLY A 358 7.46 26.13 2.36
CA GLY A 358 8.20 26.86 3.40
C GLY A 358 9.37 26.12 4.05
N TRP A 359 10.57 26.25 3.47
CA TRP A 359 11.91 25.98 4.06
C TRP A 359 12.29 24.54 4.47
N LEU A 360 13.24 23.97 3.71
CA LEU A 360 13.88 22.67 3.87
C LEU A 360 14.83 22.61 5.08
N THR A 361 14.66 21.63 5.98
CA THR A 361 15.78 21.05 6.74
C THR A 361 16.14 19.69 6.17
N LYS A 362 17.32 19.60 5.56
CA LYS A 362 18.00 18.36 5.14
C LYS A 362 18.32 17.49 6.37
N THR A 363 17.80 16.28 6.43
CA THR A 363 18.35 15.21 7.30
C THR A 363 18.87 14.08 6.42
N ARG A 364 20.20 13.98 6.34
CA ARG A 364 20.94 12.84 5.76
C ARG A 364 21.22 11.84 6.88
N HIS A 365 20.80 10.59 6.74
CA HIS A 365 21.25 9.50 7.59
C HIS A 365 22.07 8.50 6.77
N ARG A 366 23.20 8.05 7.33
CA ARG A 366 24.24 7.21 6.71
C ARG A 366 24.47 6.04 7.66
N THR A 367 24.03 4.85 7.30
CA THR A 367 24.22 3.66 8.14
C THR A 367 25.31 2.77 7.54
N ARG A 368 26.30 2.38 8.35
CA ARG A 368 27.41 1.50 8.00
C ARG A 368 27.11 0.11 8.56
N ILE A 369 27.22 -0.92 7.73
CA ILE A 369 27.05 -2.33 8.12
C ILE A 369 28.44 -2.98 8.02
N ASP A 370 28.98 -3.44 9.15
CA ASP A 370 30.27 -4.17 9.21
C ASP A 370 30.01 -5.65 9.59
N GLY A 371 30.43 -6.59 8.73
CA GLY A 371 30.77 -8.01 8.97
C GLY A 371 29.63 -9.01 9.24
N GLY A 372 29.48 -10.14 8.54
CA GLY A 372 30.46 -10.90 7.76
C GLY A 372 29.87 -11.83 6.66
N GLU A 373 30.75 -12.06 5.68
CA GLU A 373 30.80 -13.07 4.61
C GLU A 373 29.50 -13.62 4.00
N ALA A 374 28.96 -12.87 3.04
CA ALA A 374 28.48 -13.43 1.79
C ALA A 374 28.90 -12.51 0.63
N SER A 375 29.43 -13.12 -0.42
CA SER A 375 30.04 -12.54 -1.62
C SER A 375 29.42 -11.24 -2.15
N ALA A 376 30.21 -10.16 -2.04
CA ALA A 376 30.25 -8.88 -2.76
C ALA A 376 29.05 -8.46 -3.64
N TRP A 377 28.21 -7.55 -3.12
CA TRP A 377 27.39 -6.62 -3.91
C TRP A 377 27.81 -5.18 -3.60
N SER A 378 28.27 -4.42 -4.60
CA SER A 378 28.77 -3.05 -4.42
C SER A 378 27.67 -2.01 -4.71
N LEU A 379 26.87 -1.67 -3.70
CA LEU A 379 25.95 -0.52 -3.77
C LEU A 379 26.76 0.79 -3.60
N ARG A 380 26.97 1.53 -4.70
CA ARG A 380 27.57 2.88 -4.67
C ARG A 380 26.68 3.91 -5.37
N LYS A 381 26.30 4.93 -4.58
CA LYS A 381 25.75 6.26 -4.89
C LYS A 381 24.29 6.32 -5.38
N LEU A 382 23.37 6.59 -4.45
CA LEU A 382 22.04 7.13 -4.76
C LEU A 382 22.04 8.65 -4.95
N ARG A 383 21.27 9.13 -5.93
CA ARG A 383 20.93 10.56 -6.11
C ARG A 383 19.48 10.79 -5.70
N CYS A 384 19.31 11.50 -4.59
CA CYS A 384 18.04 12.14 -4.25
C CYS A 384 17.77 13.28 -5.27
N VAL A 385 16.63 13.26 -5.96
CA VAL A 385 16.22 14.34 -6.85
C VAL A 385 15.43 15.37 -6.04
N THR A 386 16.08 16.49 -5.74
CA THR A 386 15.44 17.79 -5.48
C THR A 386 16.13 18.79 -6.40
N TRP A 387 15.38 19.73 -6.98
CA TRP A 387 15.95 20.84 -7.76
C TRP A 387 15.53 22.18 -7.19
N ASP A 388 16.52 23.07 -7.16
CA ASP A 388 16.45 24.48 -6.77
C ASP A 388 17.10 25.27 -7.93
N HIS A 389 16.47 26.36 -8.36
CA HIS A 389 16.98 27.26 -9.41
C HIS A 389 17.58 28.50 -8.72
N ASP A 390 18.92 28.68 -8.71
CA ASP A 390 19.63 29.70 -9.52
C ASP A 390 21.15 29.86 -9.21
N GLN A 391 21.91 30.04 -10.30
CA GLN A 391 23.22 30.72 -10.51
C GLN A 391 24.58 30.17 -9.94
N PRO A 392 25.73 30.51 -10.61
CA PRO A 392 26.85 29.58 -10.86
C PRO A 392 28.16 29.98 -10.15
N LEU A 393 29.02 29.03 -9.79
CA LEU A 393 30.46 29.26 -9.62
C LEU A 393 31.31 28.01 -9.97
N ARG A 394 32.51 28.32 -10.50
CA ARG A 394 33.51 27.52 -11.26
C ARG A 394 34.26 26.40 -10.48
N PRO A 395 35.05 25.53 -11.18
CA PRO A 395 35.59 24.25 -10.66
C PRO A 395 37.02 24.34 -10.10
N PRO A 396 37.50 23.28 -9.41
CA PRO A 396 38.78 22.63 -9.80
C PRO A 396 38.70 21.09 -9.74
N GLN A 397 39.02 20.37 -10.83
CA GLN A 397 40.31 19.75 -11.20
C GLN A 397 40.60 18.33 -10.61
N CYS A 398 40.58 17.36 -11.54
CA CYS A 398 41.48 16.21 -11.79
C CYS A 398 41.92 15.26 -10.65
N TRP A 399 41.83 13.94 -10.88
CA TRP A 399 42.95 13.02 -11.13
C TRP A 399 42.45 11.67 -11.73
N VAL A 400 43.24 11.10 -12.63
CA VAL A 400 43.07 9.84 -13.39
C VAL A 400 44.24 8.92 -13.02
N ASP A 401 44.01 7.59 -12.87
CA ASP A 401 44.90 6.53 -13.40
C ASP A 401 44.27 5.10 -13.26
N PRO A 402 44.69 4.06 -14.03
CA PRO A 402 43.80 3.10 -14.65
C PRO A 402 44.20 1.64 -14.31
N GLN A 403 43.56 0.68 -15.00
CA GLN A 403 43.98 -0.70 -15.28
C GLN A 403 43.24 -1.86 -14.58
N ARG A 404 42.98 -2.87 -15.45
CA ARG A 404 42.44 -4.24 -15.27
C ARG A 404 40.92 -4.26 -15.05
N GLY A 405 40.07 -4.78 -15.94
CA GLY A 405 40.25 -5.76 -17.00
C GLY A 405 39.49 -7.05 -16.65
N SER A 406 38.18 -7.10 -16.95
CA SER A 406 37.43 -8.34 -17.21
C SER A 406 36.00 -8.02 -17.67
N LEU A 407 35.54 -8.73 -18.71
CA LEU A 407 34.17 -8.70 -19.22
C LEU A 407 33.16 -9.16 -18.17
N GLY A 408 31.99 -8.51 -18.11
CA GLY A 408 30.83 -8.96 -17.35
C GLY A 408 29.59 -8.15 -17.73
N VAL A 409 28.51 -8.85 -18.14
CA VAL A 409 27.22 -8.26 -18.56
C VAL A 409 26.28 -8.26 -17.34
N HIS A 410 25.79 -7.09 -16.90
CA HIS A 410 24.86 -6.93 -15.77
C HIS A 410 23.74 -5.91 -16.08
N ARG A 411 22.49 -6.15 -15.61
CA ARG A 411 21.29 -5.29 -15.77
C ARG A 411 20.37 -5.32 -14.52
N GLN A 412 19.61 -4.24 -14.25
CA GLN A 412 18.98 -3.91 -12.94
C GLN A 412 17.67 -3.04 -12.97
N MET A 413 16.91 -2.93 -11.84
CA MET A 413 15.52 -2.39 -11.63
C MET A 413 15.32 -1.45 -10.38
N ASP A 414 14.25 -0.61 -10.36
CA ASP A 414 13.84 0.42 -9.33
C ASP A 414 12.37 0.24 -8.79
N SER A 415 12.04 0.63 -7.53
CA SER A 415 10.67 0.60 -6.91
C SER A 415 10.38 1.81 -5.99
N TYR A 416 9.11 2.29 -5.88
CA TYR A 416 8.70 3.54 -5.16
C TYR A 416 7.80 3.30 -3.91
N CYS A 417 7.83 4.20 -2.91
CA CYS A 417 7.07 4.11 -1.65
C CYS A 417 6.43 5.44 -1.23
N PHE A 418 5.11 5.48 -1.07
CA PHE A 418 4.36 6.58 -0.42
C PHE A 418 4.19 6.31 1.08
N TYR A 419 4.12 7.35 1.90
CA TYR A 419 4.06 7.22 3.36
C TYR A 419 3.26 8.36 4.04
N CYS A 420 2.48 8.05 5.10
CA CYS A 420 1.74 9.02 5.92
C CYS A 420 2.04 8.88 7.44
N SER A 421 2.57 9.94 8.07
CA SER A 421 2.87 10.08 9.52
C SER A 421 1.65 10.23 10.41
N ASP A 422 1.57 9.40 11.46
CA ASP A 422 0.55 9.51 12.51
C ASP A 422 1.21 9.43 13.90
N CYS A 423 0.69 10.19 14.86
CA CYS A 423 1.05 10.06 16.28
C CYS A 423 -0.23 9.83 17.10
N ASP A 424 -0.20 8.78 17.93
CA ASP A 424 -1.28 8.45 18.86
C ASP A 424 -1.56 9.62 19.81
N GLY A 425 -2.73 10.24 19.62
CA GLY A 425 -3.37 11.06 20.64
C GLY A 425 -3.78 10.16 21.80
N LYS A 426 -3.24 10.47 22.99
CA LYS A 426 -3.46 9.75 24.24
C LYS A 426 -4.94 9.41 24.47
N CYS A 427 -5.17 8.18 24.94
CA CYS A 427 -6.38 7.77 25.64
C CYS A 427 -6.78 8.83 26.68
N ALA A 428 -8.03 9.28 26.61
CA ALA A 428 -8.78 9.72 27.77
C ALA A 428 -9.90 8.69 27.97
N PHE A 429 -9.89 8.11 29.17
CA PHE A 429 -10.79 7.11 29.78
C PHE A 429 -12.06 6.66 29.04
#